data_AF-A0A3D1AQH8-F1
#
_entry.id   AF-A0A3D1AQH8-F1
#
_cell.length_a   1.000
_cell.length_b   1.000
_cell.length_c   1.000
_cell.angle_alpha   90.00
_cell.angle_beta   90.00
_cell.angle_gamma   90.00
#
_symmetry.space_group_name_H-M   'P 1'
#
loop_
_entity.id
_entity.type
_entity.pdbx_description
1 polymer ?
#
loop_
_entity_poly.entity_id
_entity_poly.type
_entity_poly.pdbx_seq_one_letter_code
_entity_poly.pdbx_strand_id
1 'polypeptide(L)'
;MRLSWNEIRAGAARFAEEWKDAHYERGESQTFYNEFFEVFGVTRRRVASFEEPVKKLGDERGFIDLFWKGVLLVEQKSAGRDLIRAKQQALDYFPGLKEHELPRYVLVSDFQSFELYDLEDNTTSRFILRQLPEHIEEFGFILGVQKRSFRDQDPVNIEASEIMGNLHDALKDSGYEGHELERFLVRLVFCLFADDTGIFEPRDIFSTLITQRTNPDGSDTGLWLSQLFDVLNKPVTQRQKNLDQDLAQFPYVNGDLFQERLSLPSFNAAMRSHLIDALDFSWDAISPAIFGSLFQSVMNPRERRAQGAHYTTERNILKVIEPLFLDELRDEFKHLTERRDSGRRKAIEAFHKKLSALRFFDPACGCGNFLIISYRELRLLEIELLKALRKDGQLVFDVSQMSKIDVDQFYGIELGEFPARIAEVALWMMDHIMNNKLSLEFGESYVRIPLRKSPHVRNADALEIDWAGLIAPADCSYVLGNPPFGGAKYQSPKQREQVRRVAQLGGSGGTLDYVT
;
A
#
# COMPACT_ATOMS: atom_id res chain seq x y z
N MET A 1 -7.86 -3.60 -19.95
CA MET A 1 -8.47 -2.26 -19.95
C MET A 1 -9.42 -2.25 -18.76
N ARG A 2 -9.13 -1.48 -17.71
CA ARG A 2 -9.94 -1.48 -16.47
C ARG A 2 -11.26 -0.74 -16.74
N LEU A 3 -12.38 -1.31 -16.30
CA LEU A 3 -13.70 -0.68 -16.43
C LEU A 3 -13.80 0.53 -15.49
N SER A 4 -14.41 1.60 -15.97
CA SER A 4 -14.75 2.78 -15.17
C SER A 4 -15.90 2.50 -14.21
N TRP A 5 -16.04 3.25 -13.11
CA TRP A 5 -17.23 3.10 -12.24
C TRP A 5 -18.54 3.37 -12.95
N ASN A 6 -18.54 4.24 -13.97
CA ASN A 6 -19.73 4.45 -14.79
C ASN A 6 -20.06 3.20 -15.63
N GLU A 7 -19.06 2.54 -16.21
CA GLU A 7 -19.24 1.28 -16.94
C GLU A 7 -19.66 0.14 -16.00
N ILE A 8 -19.06 0.07 -14.81
CA ILE A 8 -19.40 -0.90 -13.77
C ILE A 8 -20.83 -0.66 -13.27
N ARG A 9 -21.22 0.59 -13.00
CA ARG A 9 -22.59 0.94 -12.59
C ARG A 9 -23.60 0.65 -13.69
N ALA A 10 -23.26 0.92 -14.96
CA ALA A 10 -24.08 0.53 -16.10
C ALA A 10 -24.17 -1.00 -16.26
N GLY A 11 -23.08 -1.72 -16.00
CA GLY A 11 -23.04 -3.17 -15.93
C GLY A 11 -23.93 -3.73 -14.83
N ALA A 12 -23.85 -3.15 -13.63
CA ALA A 12 -24.70 -3.49 -12.49
C ALA A 12 -26.17 -3.25 -12.78
N ALA A 13 -26.52 -2.18 -13.50
CA ALA A 13 -27.90 -1.90 -13.89
C ALA A 13 -28.42 -2.94 -14.90
N ARG A 14 -27.59 -3.36 -15.87
CA ARG A 14 -27.94 -4.45 -16.79
C ARG A 14 -28.09 -5.78 -16.06
N PHE A 15 -27.15 -6.10 -15.19
CA PHE A 15 -27.19 -7.28 -14.34
C PHE A 15 -28.47 -7.33 -13.49
N ALA A 16 -28.82 -6.23 -12.83
CA ALA A 16 -30.03 -6.16 -12.02
C ALA A 16 -31.32 -6.36 -12.83
N GLU A 17 -31.36 -5.87 -14.06
CA GLU A 17 -32.51 -6.06 -14.96
C GLU A 17 -32.59 -7.50 -15.51
N GLU A 18 -31.45 -8.11 -15.83
CA GLU A 18 -31.36 -9.48 -16.33
C GLU A 18 -31.77 -10.51 -15.26
N TRP A 19 -31.38 -10.27 -14.01
CA TRP A 19 -31.61 -11.18 -12.89
C TRP A 19 -32.86 -10.86 -12.04
N LYS A 20 -33.71 -9.92 -12.48
CA LYS A 20 -34.89 -9.47 -11.72
C LYS A 20 -35.91 -10.57 -11.39
N ASP A 21 -35.97 -11.62 -12.21
CA ASP A 21 -36.93 -12.74 -12.08
C ASP A 21 -36.26 -14.02 -11.53
N ALA A 22 -34.99 -13.94 -11.15
CA ALA A 22 -34.21 -15.08 -10.69
C ALA A 22 -34.64 -15.56 -9.31
N HIS A 23 -34.75 -16.87 -9.16
CA HIS A 23 -35.34 -17.49 -7.97
C HIS A 23 -34.80 -18.89 -7.65
N TYR A 24 -34.04 -19.53 -8.55
CA TYR A 24 -33.69 -20.95 -8.44
C TYR A 24 -32.19 -21.20 -8.15
N GLU A 25 -31.88 -21.35 -6.87
CA GLU A 25 -30.52 -21.53 -6.32
C GLU A 25 -29.69 -22.64 -6.99
N ARG A 26 -30.24 -23.85 -7.15
CA ARG A 26 -29.48 -25.00 -7.65
C ARG A 26 -29.11 -24.94 -9.14
N GLY A 27 -29.78 -24.09 -9.92
CA GLY A 27 -29.54 -23.97 -11.35
C GLY A 27 -28.80 -22.69 -11.75
N GLU A 28 -28.92 -21.63 -10.96
CA GLU A 28 -28.60 -20.28 -11.42
C GLU A 28 -27.45 -19.61 -10.64
N SER A 29 -27.14 -20.06 -9.42
CA SER A 29 -26.18 -19.39 -8.54
C SER A 29 -24.79 -19.24 -9.14
N GLN A 30 -24.28 -20.29 -9.79
CA GLN A 30 -22.95 -20.22 -10.41
C GLN A 30 -22.90 -19.22 -11.56
N THR A 31 -23.96 -19.17 -12.39
CA THR A 31 -24.06 -18.22 -13.50
C THR A 31 -24.21 -16.80 -12.98
N PHE A 32 -25.09 -16.60 -12.01
CA PHE A 32 -25.31 -15.32 -11.32
C PHE A 32 -23.99 -14.71 -10.83
N TYR A 33 -23.17 -15.49 -10.12
CA TYR A 33 -21.89 -14.99 -9.62
C TYR A 33 -20.80 -14.87 -10.68
N ASN A 34 -20.82 -15.67 -11.75
CA ASN A 34 -19.90 -15.42 -12.87
C ASN A 34 -20.20 -14.05 -13.50
N GLU A 35 -21.46 -13.77 -13.81
CA GLU A 35 -21.90 -12.51 -14.42
C GLU A 35 -21.76 -11.32 -13.47
N PHE A 36 -22.00 -11.52 -12.17
CA PHE A 36 -21.77 -10.49 -11.16
C PHE A 36 -20.31 -10.03 -11.13
N PHE A 37 -19.36 -10.96 -11.20
CA PHE A 37 -17.93 -10.61 -11.26
C PHE A 37 -17.55 -9.97 -12.61
N GLU A 38 -18.21 -10.36 -13.70
CA GLU A 38 -18.03 -9.72 -15.01
C GLU A 38 -18.46 -8.26 -15.05
N VAL A 39 -19.38 -7.83 -14.17
CA VAL A 39 -19.70 -6.39 -13.96
C VAL A 39 -18.43 -5.59 -13.62
N PHE A 40 -17.47 -6.21 -12.92
CA PHE A 40 -16.18 -5.62 -12.56
C PHE A 40 -15.07 -5.94 -13.57
N GLY A 41 -15.36 -6.67 -14.65
CA GLY A 41 -14.37 -7.14 -15.63
C GLY A 41 -13.43 -8.20 -15.06
N VAL A 42 -13.80 -8.83 -13.94
CA VAL A 42 -13.03 -9.89 -13.28
C VAL A 42 -13.64 -11.23 -13.65
N THR A 43 -12.83 -12.15 -14.17
CA THR A 43 -13.30 -13.53 -14.35
C THR A 43 -13.28 -14.23 -13.00
N ARG A 44 -14.45 -14.59 -12.47
CA ARG A 44 -14.61 -15.26 -11.16
C ARG A 44 -13.63 -16.42 -10.95
N ARG A 45 -13.41 -17.28 -11.96
CA ARG A 45 -12.47 -18.42 -11.91
C ARG A 45 -11.02 -18.05 -11.58
N ARG A 46 -10.61 -16.79 -11.78
CA ARG A 46 -9.25 -16.32 -11.46
C ARG A 46 -9.06 -16.00 -9.97
N VAL A 47 -10.15 -15.78 -9.25
CA VAL A 47 -10.12 -15.22 -7.89
C VAL A 47 -10.90 -16.04 -6.86
N ALA A 48 -11.92 -16.80 -7.29
CA ALA A 48 -12.81 -17.54 -6.40
C ALA A 48 -13.16 -18.95 -6.88
N SER A 49 -13.24 -19.88 -5.95
CA SER A 49 -13.77 -21.24 -6.16
C SER A 49 -15.26 -21.30 -5.83
N PHE A 50 -15.97 -22.26 -6.44
CA PHE A 50 -17.35 -22.60 -6.08
C PHE A 50 -17.36 -23.93 -5.34
N GLU A 51 -18.34 -24.12 -4.47
CA GLU A 51 -18.57 -25.37 -3.73
C GLU A 51 -17.32 -25.84 -2.96
N GLU A 52 -16.62 -24.91 -2.30
CA GLU A 52 -15.40 -25.23 -1.54
C GLU A 52 -15.75 -26.09 -0.31
N PRO A 53 -15.18 -27.29 -0.16
CA PRO A 53 -15.45 -28.15 0.99
C PRO A 53 -14.74 -27.63 2.24
N VAL A 54 -15.47 -27.40 3.31
CA VAL A 54 -14.93 -26.92 4.58
C VAL A 54 -15.46 -27.73 5.76
N LYS A 55 -14.65 -27.88 6.81
CA LYS A 55 -15.10 -28.46 8.08
C LYS A 55 -15.88 -27.41 8.86
N LYS A 56 -17.07 -27.75 9.35
CA LYS A 56 -17.83 -26.87 10.24
C LYS A 56 -17.38 -27.06 11.68
N LEU A 57 -17.87 -26.20 12.59
CA LEU A 57 -17.76 -26.43 14.03
C LEU A 57 -18.36 -27.82 14.40
N GLY A 58 -17.51 -28.81 14.66
CA GLY A 58 -17.88 -30.22 14.86
C GLY A 58 -17.23 -31.16 13.85
N ASP A 59 -17.83 -32.34 13.62
CA ASP A 59 -17.37 -33.35 12.63
C ASP A 59 -18.16 -33.29 11.30
N GLU A 60 -19.00 -32.27 11.12
CA GLU A 60 -19.81 -32.09 9.91
C GLU A 60 -19.05 -31.36 8.80
N ARG A 61 -19.34 -31.73 7.55
CA ARG A 61 -18.78 -31.08 6.35
C ARG A 61 -19.81 -30.15 5.73
N GLY A 62 -19.36 -28.99 5.30
CA GLY A 62 -20.13 -28.01 4.55
C GLY A 62 -19.49 -27.67 3.21
N PHE A 63 -20.23 -26.95 2.38
CA PHE A 63 -19.76 -26.41 1.12
C PHE A 63 -20.07 -24.92 1.10
N ILE A 64 -19.05 -24.11 0.83
CA ILE A 64 -19.19 -22.67 0.64
C ILE A 64 -19.62 -22.44 -0.81
N ASP A 65 -20.68 -21.66 -1.03
CA ASP A 65 -21.22 -21.46 -2.39
C ASP A 65 -20.20 -20.79 -3.30
N LEU A 66 -19.62 -19.66 -2.87
CA LEU A 66 -18.46 -19.03 -3.51
C LEU A 66 -17.44 -18.61 -2.44
N PHE A 67 -16.17 -18.94 -2.68
CA PHE A 67 -15.09 -18.61 -1.77
C PHE A 67 -13.91 -17.96 -2.49
N TRP A 68 -13.62 -16.73 -2.12
CA TRP A 68 -12.39 -16.01 -2.42
C TRP A 68 -11.61 -15.89 -1.11
N LYS A 69 -10.58 -16.74 -0.97
CA LYS A 69 -9.72 -16.82 0.22
C LYS A 69 -9.20 -15.45 0.64
N GLY A 70 -9.34 -15.12 1.93
CA GLY A 70 -8.89 -13.85 2.51
C GLY A 70 -9.78 -12.63 2.17
N VAL A 71 -10.70 -12.75 1.20
CA VAL A 71 -11.43 -11.58 0.67
C VAL A 71 -12.93 -11.72 0.84
N LEU A 72 -13.57 -12.70 0.22
CA LEU A 72 -15.03 -12.80 0.13
C LEU A 72 -15.51 -14.23 0.33
N LEU A 73 -16.45 -14.40 1.25
CA LEU A 73 -17.24 -15.62 1.37
C LEU A 73 -18.70 -15.31 1.05
N VAL A 74 -19.29 -16.12 0.19
CA VAL A 74 -20.69 -15.99 -0.22
C VAL A 74 -21.48 -17.21 0.22
N GLU A 75 -22.63 -16.95 0.84
CA GLU A 75 -23.67 -17.95 1.07
C GLU A 75 -24.94 -17.51 0.34
N GLN A 76 -25.39 -18.35 -0.60
CA GLN A 76 -26.52 -18.11 -1.46
C GLN A 76 -27.75 -18.86 -0.95
N LYS A 77 -28.93 -18.28 -1.16
CA LYS A 77 -30.21 -18.95 -0.94
C LYS A 77 -31.14 -18.76 -2.13
N SER A 78 -32.17 -19.58 -2.17
CA SER A 78 -33.32 -19.41 -3.04
C SER A 78 -34.10 -18.15 -2.66
N ALA A 79 -34.72 -17.48 -3.62
CA ALA A 79 -35.43 -16.20 -3.38
C ALA A 79 -36.48 -16.30 -2.25
N GLY A 80 -36.49 -15.27 -1.39
CA GLY A 80 -37.41 -15.14 -0.26
C GLY A 80 -37.03 -15.96 0.98
N ARG A 81 -35.82 -16.53 1.04
CA ARG A 81 -35.32 -17.28 2.19
C ARG A 81 -34.65 -16.36 3.22
N ASP A 82 -34.54 -16.88 4.44
CA ASP A 82 -34.02 -16.14 5.60
C ASP A 82 -32.49 -15.96 5.54
N LEU A 83 -32.05 -14.72 5.27
CA LEU A 83 -30.65 -14.34 5.17
C LEU A 83 -29.93 -14.31 6.54
N ILE A 84 -30.66 -14.20 7.66
CA ILE A 84 -30.06 -14.25 9.00
C ILE A 84 -29.46 -15.63 9.24
N ARG A 85 -30.18 -16.69 8.85
CA ARG A 85 -29.68 -18.06 8.95
C ARG A 85 -28.50 -18.31 8.01
N ALA A 86 -28.56 -17.76 6.81
CA ALA A 86 -27.46 -17.88 5.85
C ALA A 86 -26.18 -17.20 6.35
N LYS A 87 -26.29 -16.04 7.02
CA LYS A 87 -25.16 -15.42 7.71
C LYS A 87 -24.57 -16.34 8.79
N GLN A 88 -25.42 -16.91 9.65
CA GLN A 88 -24.92 -17.81 10.69
C GLN A 88 -24.19 -19.01 10.07
N GLN A 89 -24.75 -19.59 9.01
CA GLN A 89 -24.13 -20.68 8.27
C GLN A 89 -22.76 -20.29 7.68
N ALA A 90 -22.63 -19.08 7.12
CA ALA A 90 -21.36 -18.56 6.64
C ALA A 90 -20.30 -18.45 7.74
N LEU A 91 -20.69 -17.98 8.94
CA LEU A 91 -19.80 -17.87 10.10
C LEU A 91 -19.41 -19.24 10.67
N ASP A 92 -20.28 -20.24 10.58
CA ASP A 92 -20.03 -21.60 11.08
C ASP A 92 -18.90 -22.32 10.30
N TYR A 93 -18.50 -21.80 9.13
CA TYR A 93 -17.36 -22.30 8.37
C TYR A 93 -15.99 -21.82 8.90
N PHE A 94 -15.95 -20.69 9.63
CA PHE A 94 -14.71 -20.03 10.02
C PHE A 94 -13.76 -20.95 10.82
N PRO A 95 -14.23 -21.79 11.76
CA PRO A 95 -13.37 -22.70 12.50
C PRO A 95 -12.63 -23.73 11.63
N GLY A 96 -13.11 -23.99 10.41
CA GLY A 96 -12.49 -24.90 9.45
C GLY A 96 -11.55 -24.22 8.46
N LEU A 97 -11.45 -22.89 8.49
CA LEU A 97 -10.57 -22.10 7.63
C LEU A 97 -9.27 -21.77 8.37
N LYS A 98 -8.17 -21.66 7.64
CA LYS A 98 -6.92 -21.10 8.20
C LYS A 98 -7.05 -19.59 8.38
N GLU A 99 -6.23 -19.00 9.25
CA GLU A 99 -6.27 -17.56 9.53
C GLU A 99 -6.18 -16.71 8.25
N HIS A 100 -5.23 -16.99 7.35
CA HIS A 100 -5.10 -16.28 6.06
C HIS A 100 -6.22 -16.56 5.05
N GLU A 101 -7.05 -17.58 5.29
CA GLU A 101 -8.21 -17.88 4.44
C GLU A 101 -9.47 -17.15 4.92
N LEU A 102 -9.48 -16.65 6.17
CA LEU A 102 -10.64 -15.97 6.74
C LEU A 102 -11.02 -14.75 5.89
N PRO A 103 -12.28 -14.66 5.43
CA PRO A 103 -12.69 -13.59 4.53
C PRO A 103 -12.91 -12.28 5.31
N ARG A 104 -12.47 -11.15 4.76
CA ARG A 104 -12.90 -9.82 5.25
C ARG A 104 -14.40 -9.60 5.03
N TYR A 105 -14.90 -9.98 3.87
CA TYR A 105 -16.28 -9.76 3.46
C TYR A 105 -17.11 -11.03 3.50
N VAL A 106 -18.29 -10.95 4.10
CA VAL A 106 -19.31 -12.00 3.99
C VAL A 106 -20.50 -11.43 3.23
N LEU A 107 -20.82 -12.02 2.09
CA LEU A 107 -22.01 -11.70 1.32
C LEU A 107 -23.04 -12.79 1.48
N VAL A 108 -24.26 -12.39 1.81
CA VAL A 108 -25.40 -13.28 1.84
C VAL A 108 -26.45 -12.76 0.87
N SER A 109 -26.98 -13.63 0.00
CA SER A 109 -27.96 -13.22 -1.02
C SER A 109 -29.00 -14.30 -1.30
N ASP A 110 -30.20 -13.87 -1.66
CA ASP A 110 -31.27 -14.71 -2.20
C ASP A 110 -31.64 -14.36 -3.65
N PHE A 111 -30.68 -13.84 -4.42
CA PHE A 111 -30.84 -13.23 -5.76
C PHE A 111 -31.49 -11.84 -5.72
N GLN A 112 -32.48 -11.64 -4.86
CA GLN A 112 -33.28 -10.40 -4.84
C GLN A 112 -32.82 -9.41 -3.79
N SER A 113 -32.16 -9.89 -2.73
CA SER A 113 -31.65 -9.10 -1.61
C SER A 113 -30.19 -9.45 -1.35
N PHE A 114 -29.41 -8.45 -0.99
CA PHE A 114 -28.00 -8.55 -0.65
C PHE A 114 -27.80 -8.05 0.77
N GLU A 115 -27.06 -8.81 1.57
CA GLU A 115 -26.49 -8.38 2.83
C GLU A 115 -24.97 -8.55 2.79
N LEU A 116 -24.26 -7.44 2.62
CA LEU A 116 -22.80 -7.40 2.63
C LEU A 116 -22.32 -6.99 4.02
N TYR A 117 -21.48 -7.82 4.61
CA TYR A 117 -20.84 -7.60 5.90
C TYR A 117 -19.35 -7.37 5.70
N ASP A 118 -18.83 -6.24 6.19
CA ASP A 118 -17.40 -6.02 6.34
C ASP A 118 -17.02 -6.34 7.79
N LEU A 119 -16.27 -7.42 7.99
CA LEU A 119 -15.93 -7.92 9.33
C LEU A 119 -14.80 -7.13 9.99
N GLU A 120 -13.95 -6.46 9.22
CA GLU A 120 -12.89 -5.60 9.74
C GLU A 120 -13.49 -4.27 10.26
N ASP A 121 -14.27 -3.59 9.42
CA ASP A 121 -14.87 -2.29 9.77
C ASP A 121 -16.18 -2.41 10.56
N ASN A 122 -16.68 -3.64 10.76
CA ASN A 122 -17.96 -3.95 11.39
C ASN A 122 -19.13 -3.17 10.80
N THR A 123 -19.13 -3.02 9.47
CA THR A 123 -20.22 -2.37 8.73
C THR A 123 -21.12 -3.40 8.07
N THR A 124 -22.36 -2.99 7.80
CA THR A 124 -23.35 -3.83 7.14
C THR A 124 -24.14 -3.00 6.17
N SER A 125 -24.25 -3.50 4.95
CA SER A 125 -25.09 -2.92 3.91
C SER A 125 -26.15 -3.90 3.50
N ARG A 126 -27.39 -3.41 3.43
CA ARG A 126 -28.55 -4.20 3.02
C ARG A 126 -29.30 -3.46 1.94
N PHE A 127 -29.46 -4.10 0.79
CA PHE A 127 -30.15 -3.52 -0.35
C PHE A 127 -30.74 -4.63 -1.23
N ILE A 128 -31.66 -4.26 -2.10
CA ILE A 128 -32.29 -5.18 -3.06
C ILE A 128 -31.63 -5.07 -4.43
N LEU A 129 -31.72 -6.11 -5.26
CA LEU A 129 -31.05 -6.22 -6.56
C LEU A 129 -31.21 -4.96 -7.44
N ARG A 130 -32.42 -4.39 -7.49
CA ARG A 130 -32.67 -3.14 -8.25
C ARG A 130 -31.85 -1.93 -7.79
N GLN A 131 -31.36 -1.94 -6.55
CA GLN A 131 -30.53 -0.90 -5.95
C GLN A 131 -29.03 -1.22 -6.09
N LEU A 132 -28.67 -2.35 -6.69
CA LEU A 132 -27.28 -2.73 -6.87
C LEU A 132 -26.45 -1.62 -7.55
N PRO A 133 -26.94 -0.87 -8.56
CA PRO A 133 -26.17 0.21 -9.17
C PRO A 133 -25.77 1.34 -8.19
N GLU A 134 -26.62 1.65 -7.21
CA GLU A 134 -26.33 2.64 -6.17
C GLU A 134 -25.33 2.12 -5.13
N HIS A 135 -25.30 0.80 -4.91
CA HIS A 135 -24.45 0.14 -3.92
C HIS A 135 -23.20 -0.54 -4.52
N ILE A 136 -23.01 -0.49 -5.84
CA ILE A 136 -21.96 -1.27 -6.53
C ILE A 136 -20.54 -0.93 -6.06
N GLU A 137 -20.32 0.30 -5.59
CA GLU A 137 -19.03 0.77 -5.07
C GLU A 137 -18.64 0.08 -3.75
N GLU A 138 -19.60 -0.49 -3.01
CA GLU A 138 -19.35 -1.28 -1.80
C GLU A 138 -18.63 -2.60 -2.13
N PHE A 139 -18.73 -3.06 -3.38
CA PHE A 139 -18.02 -4.20 -3.92
C PHE A 139 -16.70 -3.82 -4.62
N GLY A 140 -16.22 -2.58 -4.43
CA GLY A 140 -14.97 -2.09 -5.02
C GLY A 140 -13.74 -2.94 -4.67
N PHE A 141 -13.79 -3.72 -3.59
CA PHE A 141 -12.76 -4.69 -3.25
C PHE A 141 -12.54 -5.76 -4.34
N ILE A 142 -13.55 -6.05 -5.19
CA ILE A 142 -13.42 -6.98 -6.32
C ILE A 142 -12.40 -6.45 -7.35
N LEU A 143 -12.22 -5.13 -7.45
CA LEU A 143 -11.21 -4.50 -8.30
C LEU A 143 -9.82 -4.44 -7.64
N GLY A 144 -9.65 -5.04 -6.46
CA GLY A 144 -8.43 -4.89 -5.64
C GLY A 144 -8.37 -3.57 -4.87
N VAL A 145 -9.49 -2.84 -4.78
CA VAL A 145 -9.54 -1.51 -4.16
C VAL A 145 -10.20 -1.60 -2.78
N GLN A 146 -9.40 -1.71 -1.72
CA GLN A 146 -9.92 -1.72 -0.36
C GLN A 146 -9.92 -0.31 0.25
N LYS A 147 -11.06 0.14 0.78
CA LYS A 147 -11.09 1.26 1.74
C LYS A 147 -10.47 0.72 3.04
N ARG A 148 -9.25 1.15 3.37
CA ARG A 148 -8.59 0.75 4.62
C ARG A 148 -8.27 1.96 5.49
N SER A 149 -8.49 1.77 6.80
CA SER A 149 -7.98 2.64 7.84
C SER A 149 -6.77 1.96 8.46
N PHE A 150 -5.59 2.57 8.36
CA PHE A 150 -4.36 2.00 8.89
C PHE A 150 -4.15 2.46 10.34
N ARG A 151 -3.65 1.58 11.22
CA ARG A 151 -3.23 1.95 12.58
C ARG A 151 -1.83 1.42 12.88
N ASP A 152 -0.99 2.28 13.44
CA ASP A 152 0.44 2.04 13.68
C ASP A 152 0.78 1.03 14.80
N GLN A 153 -0.18 0.24 15.28
CA GLN A 153 0.01 -0.77 16.34
C GLN A 153 -0.87 -2.01 16.14
N ASP A 154 -1.30 -2.25 14.90
CA ASP A 154 -2.08 -3.45 14.56
C ASP A 154 -1.24 -4.72 14.80
N PRO A 155 -1.80 -5.80 15.39
CA PRO A 155 -1.15 -7.12 15.44
C PRO A 155 -0.52 -7.56 14.11
N VAL A 156 -1.16 -7.24 12.99
CA VAL A 156 -0.68 -7.52 11.62
C VAL A 156 0.72 -6.96 11.35
N ASN A 157 1.04 -5.79 11.92
CA ASN A 157 2.35 -5.15 11.74
C ASN A 157 3.49 -5.89 12.48
N ILE A 158 3.18 -6.47 13.64
CA ILE A 158 4.14 -7.23 14.45
C ILE A 158 4.46 -8.52 13.72
N GLU A 159 3.43 -9.23 13.27
CA GLU A 159 3.56 -10.47 12.51
C GLU A 159 4.42 -10.29 11.26
N ALA A 160 4.17 -9.26 10.46
CA ALA A 160 4.99 -8.97 9.27
C ALA A 160 6.46 -8.68 9.59
N SER A 161 6.70 -7.98 10.71
CA SER A 161 8.06 -7.70 11.19
C SER A 161 8.78 -8.98 11.63
N GLU A 162 8.07 -9.95 12.20
CA GLU A 162 8.60 -11.26 12.58
C GLU A 162 8.87 -12.14 11.36
N ILE A 163 7.95 -12.18 10.38
CA ILE A 163 8.12 -12.94 9.13
C ILE A 163 9.37 -12.48 8.38
N MET A 164 9.54 -11.17 8.20
CA MET A 164 10.74 -10.62 7.54
C MET A 164 11.99 -10.78 8.39
N GLY A 165 11.87 -10.73 9.72
CA GLY A 165 12.94 -11.04 10.66
C GLY A 165 13.52 -12.44 10.45
N ASN A 166 12.64 -13.45 10.37
CA ASN A 166 13.04 -14.83 10.16
C ASN A 166 13.78 -15.02 8.82
N LEU A 167 13.30 -14.40 7.74
CA LEU A 167 13.95 -14.46 6.44
C LEU A 167 15.32 -13.75 6.44
N HIS A 168 15.42 -12.58 7.07
CA HIS A 168 16.67 -11.84 7.24
C HIS A 168 17.71 -12.70 7.98
N ASP A 169 17.35 -13.24 9.15
CA ASP A 169 18.27 -13.97 10.00
C ASP A 169 18.75 -15.25 9.30
N ALA A 170 17.85 -15.96 8.60
CA ALA A 170 18.22 -17.14 7.84
C ALA A 170 19.25 -16.82 6.74
N LEU A 171 19.05 -15.74 5.97
CA LEU A 171 20.01 -15.31 4.93
C LEU A 171 21.34 -14.84 5.54
N LYS A 172 21.30 -14.14 6.66
CA LYS A 172 22.50 -13.70 7.37
C LYS A 172 23.32 -14.88 7.86
N ASP A 173 22.66 -15.89 8.44
CA ASP A 173 23.32 -17.09 8.96
C ASP A 173 23.95 -17.96 7.86
N SER A 174 23.54 -17.81 6.59
CA SER A 174 24.23 -18.43 5.46
C SER A 174 25.41 -17.61 4.91
N GLY A 175 25.68 -16.44 5.50
CA GLY A 175 26.77 -15.55 5.10
C GLY A 175 26.37 -14.49 4.07
N TYR A 176 25.08 -14.34 3.75
CA TYR A 176 24.59 -13.23 2.94
C TYR A 176 24.28 -12.05 3.87
N GLU A 177 25.23 -11.11 4.01
CA GLU A 177 25.18 -10.08 5.06
C GLU A 177 25.52 -8.66 4.57
N GLY A 178 25.35 -7.68 5.46
CA GLY A 178 25.68 -6.29 5.21
C GLY A 178 24.78 -5.64 4.14
N HIS A 179 25.38 -4.75 3.35
CA HIS A 179 24.69 -3.94 2.35
C HIS A 179 23.84 -4.76 1.37
N GLU A 180 24.36 -5.90 0.90
CA GLU A 180 23.65 -6.72 -0.08
C GLU A 180 22.39 -7.36 0.51
N LEU A 181 22.45 -7.85 1.76
CA LEU A 181 21.30 -8.40 2.47
C LEU A 181 20.21 -7.35 2.67
N GLU A 182 20.60 -6.18 3.17
CA GLU A 182 19.69 -5.06 3.41
C GLU A 182 18.98 -4.66 2.11
N ARG A 183 19.73 -4.41 1.03
CA ARG A 183 19.16 -4.07 -0.28
C ARG A 183 18.24 -5.15 -0.81
N PHE A 184 18.63 -6.41 -0.66
CA PHE A 184 17.85 -7.56 -1.11
C PHE A 184 16.50 -7.64 -0.40
N LEU A 185 16.46 -7.43 0.92
CA LEU A 185 15.22 -7.42 1.69
C LEU A 185 14.29 -6.27 1.32
N VAL A 186 14.81 -5.06 1.07
CA VAL A 186 13.96 -3.94 0.60
C VAL A 186 13.31 -4.28 -0.74
N ARG A 187 14.05 -4.93 -1.64
CA ARG A 187 13.50 -5.38 -2.93
C ARG A 187 12.41 -6.44 -2.75
N LEU A 188 12.62 -7.39 -1.83
CA LEU A 188 11.60 -8.39 -1.51
C LEU A 188 10.34 -7.76 -0.94
N VAL A 189 10.47 -6.90 0.07
CA VAL A 189 9.32 -6.20 0.68
C VAL A 189 8.56 -5.38 -0.37
N PHE A 190 9.28 -4.70 -1.27
CA PHE A 190 8.63 -4.04 -2.41
C PHE A 190 7.86 -5.03 -3.27
N CYS A 191 8.45 -6.16 -3.65
CA CYS A 191 7.77 -7.17 -4.49
C CYS A 191 6.54 -7.76 -3.80
N LEU A 192 6.63 -8.07 -2.50
CA LEU A 192 5.53 -8.58 -1.67
C LEU A 192 4.35 -7.59 -1.68
N PHE A 193 4.63 -6.33 -1.38
CA PHE A 193 3.60 -5.30 -1.41
C PHE A 193 3.06 -5.03 -2.82
N ALA A 194 3.93 -5.04 -3.82
CA ALA A 194 3.56 -4.80 -5.20
C ALA A 194 2.60 -5.87 -5.74
N ASP A 195 2.79 -7.12 -5.33
CA ASP A 195 1.94 -8.24 -5.69
C ASP A 195 0.53 -8.10 -5.11
N ASP A 196 0.43 -7.66 -3.85
CA ASP A 196 -0.85 -7.53 -3.15
C ASP A 196 -1.64 -6.26 -3.49
N THR A 197 -0.95 -5.16 -3.81
CA THR A 197 -1.60 -3.87 -4.08
C THR A 197 -1.89 -3.60 -5.56
N GLY A 198 -1.63 -4.59 -6.41
CA GLY A 198 -1.89 -4.51 -7.85
C GLY A 198 -0.92 -3.57 -8.59
N ILE A 199 0.31 -3.40 -8.07
CA ILE A 199 1.43 -2.85 -8.84
C ILE A 199 1.89 -3.90 -9.85
N PHE A 200 1.99 -5.16 -9.42
CA PHE A 200 2.16 -6.29 -10.31
C PHE A 200 0.80 -6.78 -10.81
N GLU A 201 0.74 -7.11 -12.10
CA GLU A 201 -0.45 -7.63 -12.74
C GLU A 201 -0.11 -8.92 -13.51
N PRO A 202 -0.92 -9.99 -13.36
CA PRO A 202 -2.06 -10.11 -12.43
C PRO A 202 -1.64 -10.13 -10.95
N ARG A 203 -2.60 -9.94 -10.02
CA ARG A 203 -2.38 -10.16 -8.59
C ARG A 203 -1.80 -11.56 -8.37
N ASP A 204 -0.96 -11.71 -7.37
CA ASP A 204 -0.28 -12.96 -6.98
C ASP A 204 0.71 -13.48 -8.04
N ILE A 205 1.15 -12.66 -9.00
CA ILE A 205 2.11 -13.08 -10.03
C ILE A 205 3.48 -13.35 -9.42
N PHE A 206 3.91 -12.58 -8.41
CA PHE A 206 5.16 -12.82 -7.70
C PHE A 206 5.06 -14.09 -6.86
N SER A 207 3.97 -14.28 -6.12
CA SER A 207 3.70 -15.53 -5.39
C SER A 207 3.67 -16.74 -6.32
N THR A 208 2.98 -16.64 -7.45
CA THR A 208 2.92 -17.68 -8.48
C THR A 208 4.31 -17.99 -9.04
N LEU A 209 5.12 -16.98 -9.36
CA LEU A 209 6.48 -17.16 -9.85
C LEU A 209 7.31 -17.97 -8.85
N ILE A 210 7.33 -17.58 -7.58
CA ILE A 210 8.14 -18.26 -6.57
C ILE A 210 7.61 -19.67 -6.29
N THR A 211 6.31 -19.82 -6.06
CA THR A 211 5.72 -21.12 -5.70
C THR A 211 5.81 -22.15 -6.81
N GLN A 212 5.63 -21.75 -8.08
CA GLN A 212 5.55 -22.67 -9.21
C GLN A 212 6.84 -22.85 -10.00
N ARG A 213 7.73 -21.85 -10.00
CA ARG A 213 8.96 -21.88 -10.84
C ARG A 213 10.22 -22.23 -10.07
N THR A 214 10.20 -22.20 -8.74
CA THR A 214 11.37 -22.55 -7.91
C THR A 214 11.25 -23.96 -7.34
N ASN A 215 12.39 -24.65 -7.23
CA ASN A 215 12.47 -25.96 -6.64
C ASN A 215 12.13 -25.92 -5.14
N PRO A 216 11.41 -26.93 -4.60
CA PRO A 216 11.08 -27.01 -3.17
C PRO A 216 12.30 -26.99 -2.24
N ASP A 217 13.48 -27.41 -2.72
CA ASP A 217 14.72 -27.40 -1.94
C ASP A 217 15.40 -26.02 -1.86
N GLY A 218 14.87 -25.01 -2.55
CA GLY A 218 15.38 -23.64 -2.58
C GLY A 218 16.58 -23.41 -3.51
N SER A 219 17.10 -24.45 -4.17
CA SER A 219 18.38 -24.42 -4.91
C SER A 219 18.45 -23.35 -6.01
N ASP A 220 17.31 -22.98 -6.61
CA ASP A 220 17.21 -22.03 -7.72
C ASP A 220 16.44 -20.74 -7.34
N THR A 221 15.99 -20.60 -6.08
CA THR A 221 15.16 -19.45 -5.67
C THR A 221 15.89 -18.12 -5.85
N GLY A 222 17.16 -18.04 -5.46
CA GLY A 222 17.98 -16.85 -5.65
C GLY A 222 18.22 -16.50 -7.13
N LEU A 223 18.28 -17.49 -8.02
CA LEU A 223 18.44 -17.29 -9.46
C LEU A 223 17.19 -16.62 -10.05
N TRP A 224 16.01 -17.13 -9.72
CA TRP A 224 14.73 -16.55 -10.16
C TRP A 224 14.54 -15.12 -9.67
N LEU A 225 14.84 -14.86 -8.39
CA LEU A 225 14.78 -13.52 -7.82
C LEU A 225 15.75 -12.55 -8.50
N SER A 226 16.98 -12.99 -8.77
CA SER A 226 17.96 -12.16 -9.48
C SER A 226 17.48 -11.81 -10.90
N GLN A 227 16.89 -12.77 -11.63
CA GLN A 227 16.35 -12.51 -12.96
C GLN A 227 15.15 -11.56 -12.92
N LEU A 228 14.27 -11.72 -11.93
CA LEU A 228 13.15 -10.80 -11.71
C LEU A 228 13.64 -9.37 -11.46
N PHE A 229 14.64 -9.18 -10.59
CA PHE A 229 15.17 -7.84 -10.30
C PHE A 229 15.78 -7.17 -11.53
N ASP A 230 16.47 -7.92 -12.39
CA ASP A 230 16.96 -7.42 -13.68
C ASP A 230 15.80 -6.99 -14.62
N VAL A 231 14.67 -7.72 -14.59
CA VAL A 231 13.47 -7.40 -15.38
C VAL A 231 12.77 -6.14 -14.86
N LEU A 232 12.64 -6.00 -13.54
CA LEU A 232 12.05 -4.82 -12.89
C LEU A 232 12.86 -3.55 -13.15
N ASN A 233 14.18 -3.68 -13.37
CA ASN A 233 15.09 -2.61 -13.73
C ASN A 233 15.20 -2.33 -15.25
N LYS A 234 14.53 -3.09 -16.11
CA LYS A 234 14.70 -2.97 -17.57
C LYS A 234 13.41 -2.56 -18.27
N PRO A 235 13.42 -1.44 -19.03
CA PRO A 235 12.27 -1.04 -19.86
C PRO A 235 11.81 -2.18 -20.75
N VAL A 236 10.48 -2.37 -20.88
CA VAL A 236 9.88 -3.46 -21.66
C VAL A 236 10.44 -3.54 -23.09
N THR A 237 10.65 -2.39 -23.73
CA THR A 237 11.20 -2.29 -25.10
C THR A 237 12.66 -2.73 -25.24
N GLN A 238 13.40 -2.82 -24.14
CA GLN A 238 14.82 -3.21 -24.10
C GLN A 238 15.01 -4.65 -23.60
N ARG A 239 13.94 -5.37 -23.28
CA ARG A 239 13.98 -6.77 -22.86
C ARG A 239 14.31 -7.69 -24.03
N GLN A 240 14.93 -8.83 -23.73
CA GLN A 240 15.24 -9.83 -24.75
C GLN A 240 13.95 -10.42 -25.31
N LYS A 241 13.91 -10.68 -26.63
CA LYS A 241 12.70 -11.19 -27.32
C LYS A 241 12.29 -12.60 -26.87
N ASN A 242 13.25 -13.36 -26.34
CA ASN A 242 13.10 -14.72 -25.83
C ASN A 242 13.16 -14.79 -24.30
N LEU A 243 12.92 -13.67 -23.60
CA LEU A 243 12.74 -13.67 -22.15
C LEU A 243 11.59 -14.62 -21.78
N ASP A 244 11.73 -15.33 -20.66
CA ASP A 244 10.68 -16.19 -20.12
C ASP A 244 9.35 -15.42 -19.99
N GLN A 245 8.25 -16.06 -20.37
CA GLN A 245 6.93 -15.41 -20.45
C GLN A 245 6.38 -15.01 -19.07
N ASP A 246 6.71 -15.76 -18.02
CA ASP A 246 6.28 -15.44 -16.64
C ASP A 246 7.00 -14.18 -16.16
N LEU A 247 8.30 -14.08 -16.44
CA LEU A 247 9.09 -12.89 -16.15
C LEU A 247 8.68 -11.68 -17.01
N ALA A 248 8.35 -11.89 -18.29
CA ALA A 248 8.03 -10.81 -19.21
C ALA A 248 6.79 -10.00 -18.80
N GLN A 249 5.90 -10.57 -18.00
CA GLN A 249 4.68 -9.95 -17.50
C GLN A 249 4.94 -8.84 -16.47
N PHE A 250 6.04 -8.91 -15.72
CA PHE A 250 6.34 -7.92 -14.69
C PHE A 250 6.58 -6.53 -15.28
N PRO A 251 6.09 -5.45 -14.65
CA PRO A 251 6.26 -4.11 -15.18
C PRO A 251 7.73 -3.67 -15.12
N TYR A 252 8.04 -2.59 -15.83
CA TYR A 252 9.24 -1.83 -15.54
C TYR A 252 8.92 -0.88 -14.39
N VAL A 253 9.63 -1.04 -13.28
CA VAL A 253 9.43 -0.18 -12.11
C VAL A 253 10.29 1.07 -12.24
N ASN A 254 11.57 0.86 -12.55
CA ASN A 254 12.62 1.87 -12.58
C ASN A 254 12.79 2.65 -11.28
N GLY A 255 13.89 2.40 -10.62
CA GLY A 255 14.33 3.18 -9.48
C GLY A 255 15.70 2.71 -9.09
N ASP A 256 16.49 3.62 -8.53
CA ASP A 256 17.76 3.32 -7.87
C ASP A 256 17.70 2.00 -7.09
N LEU A 257 16.54 1.69 -6.48
CA LEU A 257 16.25 0.42 -5.81
C LEU A 257 16.77 -0.82 -6.56
N PHE A 258 16.47 -1.00 -7.85
CA PHE A 258 16.84 -2.18 -8.65
C PHE A 258 18.08 -1.99 -9.53
N GLN A 259 18.68 -0.80 -9.52
CA GLN A 259 19.80 -0.49 -10.42
C GLN A 259 21.09 -1.24 -10.06
N GLU A 260 21.35 -1.39 -8.76
CA GLU A 260 22.53 -2.10 -8.25
C GLU A 260 22.45 -3.61 -8.52
N ARG A 261 23.52 -4.19 -9.06
CA ARG A 261 23.62 -5.65 -9.16
C ARG A 261 24.09 -6.21 -7.83
N LEU A 262 23.25 -7.03 -7.21
CA LEU A 262 23.58 -7.75 -5.98
C LEU A 262 24.12 -9.14 -6.31
N SER A 263 24.96 -9.67 -5.45
CA SER A 263 25.38 -11.06 -5.46
C SER A 263 24.17 -11.98 -5.31
N LEU A 264 24.22 -13.14 -5.98
CA LEU A 264 23.12 -14.10 -5.98
C LEU A 264 23.00 -14.75 -4.58
N PRO A 265 21.86 -14.61 -3.89
CA PRO A 265 21.67 -15.25 -2.59
C PRO A 265 21.48 -16.76 -2.78
N SER A 266 22.19 -17.55 -1.98
CA SER A 266 22.06 -19.01 -2.02
C SER A 266 21.00 -19.45 -1.02
N PHE A 267 19.86 -19.93 -1.53
CA PHE A 267 18.73 -20.38 -0.72
C PHE A 267 18.82 -21.87 -0.41
N ASN A 268 18.26 -22.25 0.74
CA ASN A 268 17.93 -23.63 1.08
C ASN A 268 16.41 -23.78 1.26
N ALA A 269 15.95 -25.00 1.55
CA ALA A 269 14.53 -25.30 1.71
C ALA A 269 13.85 -24.45 2.81
N ALA A 270 14.55 -24.20 3.92
CA ALA A 270 14.01 -23.41 5.03
C ALA A 270 13.86 -21.93 4.68
N MET A 271 14.87 -21.34 4.03
CA MET A 271 14.80 -19.95 3.54
C MET A 271 13.70 -19.77 2.50
N ARG A 272 13.55 -20.74 1.60
CA ARG A 272 12.43 -20.74 0.65
C ARG A 272 11.09 -20.80 1.39
N SER A 273 10.97 -21.64 2.41
CA SER A 273 9.77 -21.70 3.25
C SER A 273 9.45 -20.34 3.89
N HIS A 274 10.44 -19.65 4.47
CA HIS A 274 10.23 -18.32 5.03
C HIS A 274 9.79 -17.28 3.99
N LEU A 275 10.30 -17.38 2.76
CA LEU A 275 9.82 -16.53 1.66
C LEU A 275 8.37 -16.87 1.27
N ILE A 276 7.97 -18.15 1.29
CA ILE A 276 6.57 -18.54 1.08
C ILE A 276 5.69 -18.03 2.22
N ASP A 277 6.12 -18.14 3.47
CA ASP A 277 5.38 -17.58 4.61
C ASP A 277 5.15 -16.07 4.44
N ALA A 278 6.15 -15.35 3.91
CA ALA A 278 6.02 -13.95 3.55
C ALA A 278 5.06 -13.71 2.38
N LEU A 279 5.00 -14.59 1.39
CA LEU A 279 4.07 -14.47 0.25
C LEU A 279 2.62 -14.78 0.62
N ASP A 280 2.40 -15.65 1.62
CA ASP A 280 1.06 -15.99 2.10
C ASP A 280 0.48 -14.91 3.05
N PHE A 281 1.32 -13.97 3.49
CA PHE A 281 0.91 -12.85 4.32
C PHE A 281 0.29 -11.72 3.47
N SER A 282 -0.77 -11.08 3.97
CA SER A 282 -1.46 -9.99 3.26
C SER A 282 -0.79 -8.62 3.49
N TRP A 283 0.09 -8.22 2.59
CA TRP A 283 0.85 -6.96 2.63
C TRP A 283 0.02 -5.73 2.30
N ASP A 284 -1.14 -5.88 1.64
CA ASP A 284 -2.08 -4.79 1.41
C ASP A 284 -2.70 -4.26 2.71
N ALA A 285 -2.64 -5.01 3.82
CA ALA A 285 -3.14 -4.60 5.14
C ALA A 285 -2.16 -3.68 5.87
N ILE A 286 -0.93 -3.60 5.39
CA ILE A 286 0.16 -2.87 6.01
C ILE A 286 0.23 -1.43 5.50
N SER A 287 0.36 -0.49 6.44
CA SER A 287 0.76 0.88 6.12
C SER A 287 2.23 0.93 5.69
N PRO A 288 2.59 1.60 4.57
CA PRO A 288 4.00 1.86 4.24
C PRO A 288 4.79 2.55 5.36
N ALA A 289 4.12 3.23 6.29
CA ALA A 289 4.75 3.82 7.47
C ALA A 289 5.31 2.78 8.47
N ILE A 290 4.88 1.52 8.39
CA ILE A 290 5.39 0.44 9.26
C ILE A 290 6.78 -0.03 8.85
N PHE A 291 7.23 0.29 7.64
CA PHE A 291 8.55 -0.14 7.18
C PHE A 291 9.65 0.30 8.14
N GLY A 292 9.47 1.44 8.81
CA GLY A 292 10.33 1.84 9.91
C GLY A 292 10.47 0.80 11.02
N SER A 293 9.38 0.17 11.47
CA SER A 293 9.46 -0.87 12.52
C SER A 293 9.89 -2.23 11.98
N LEU A 294 9.44 -2.60 10.79
CA LEU A 294 9.83 -3.85 10.11
C LEU A 294 11.34 -3.90 9.88
N PHE A 295 11.94 -2.76 9.53
CA PHE A 295 13.37 -2.69 9.32
C PHE A 295 14.16 -2.45 10.62
N GLN A 296 13.52 -1.95 11.68
CA GLN A 296 14.12 -1.91 13.01
C GLN A 296 14.22 -3.29 13.67
N SER A 297 13.32 -4.23 13.37
CA SER A 297 13.39 -5.58 13.92
C SER A 297 14.56 -6.37 13.33
N VAL A 298 14.93 -6.13 12.06
CA VAL A 298 16.09 -6.78 11.40
C VAL A 298 17.43 -6.13 11.74
N MET A 299 17.45 -4.84 12.11
CA MET A 299 18.69 -4.15 12.51
C MET A 299 19.24 -4.67 13.85
N ASN A 300 20.57 -4.69 13.99
CA ASN A 300 21.22 -5.09 15.24
C ASN A 300 20.81 -4.16 16.40
N PRO A 301 20.46 -4.67 17.60
CA PRO A 301 20.10 -3.86 18.76
C PRO A 301 21.13 -2.78 19.16
N ARG A 302 22.43 -3.02 18.92
CA ARG A 302 23.49 -2.02 19.18
C ARG A 302 23.50 -0.91 18.15
N GLU A 303 23.32 -1.23 16.88
CA GLU A 303 23.21 -0.25 15.79
C GLU A 303 21.95 0.60 15.95
N ARG A 304 20.83 -0.03 16.31
CA ARG A 304 19.56 0.64 16.63
C ARG A 304 19.72 1.71 17.70
N ARG A 305 20.44 1.41 18.79
CA ARG A 305 20.67 2.35 19.90
C ARG A 305 21.68 3.44 19.56
N ALA A 306 22.71 3.13 18.78
CA ALA A 306 23.74 4.08 18.39
C ALA A 306 23.24 5.11 17.37
N GLN A 307 22.33 4.71 16.48
CA GLN A 307 21.73 5.59 15.47
C GLN A 307 20.51 6.36 15.97
N GLY A 308 20.01 6.06 17.19
CA GLY A 308 18.76 6.65 17.69
C GLY A 308 17.55 6.32 16.82
N ALA A 309 17.61 5.18 16.10
CA ALA A 309 16.61 4.74 15.13
C ALA A 309 15.32 4.31 15.84
N HIS A 310 14.55 5.29 16.31
CA HIS A 310 13.20 5.15 16.80
C HIS A 310 12.27 5.74 15.76
N TYR A 311 11.37 4.92 15.23
CA TYR A 311 10.42 5.40 14.25
C TYR A 311 9.41 6.30 14.97
N THR A 312 8.94 7.33 14.27
CA THR A 312 7.88 8.20 14.80
C THR A 312 6.54 7.62 14.37
N THR A 313 5.66 7.36 15.34
CA THR A 313 4.31 6.84 15.06
C THR A 313 3.48 7.88 14.33
N GLU A 314 2.54 7.44 13.50
CA GLU A 314 1.57 8.23 12.77
C GLU A 314 0.85 9.21 13.70
N ARG A 315 0.42 8.74 14.88
CA ARG A 315 -0.22 9.61 15.89
C ARG A 315 0.67 10.78 16.29
N ASN A 316 1.98 10.56 16.44
CA ASN A 316 2.90 11.62 16.80
C ASN A 316 3.27 12.51 15.61
N ILE A 317 3.30 11.95 14.40
CA ILE A 317 3.48 12.72 13.17
C ILE A 317 2.29 13.68 12.97
N LEU A 318 1.05 13.19 13.08
CA LEU A 318 -0.17 14.00 12.96
C LEU A 318 -0.16 15.18 13.93
N LYS A 319 0.20 14.96 15.21
CA LYS A 319 0.36 16.04 16.20
C LYS A 319 1.32 17.15 15.79
N VAL A 320 2.28 16.87 14.90
CA VAL A 320 3.22 17.86 14.38
C VAL A 320 2.67 18.49 13.10
N ILE A 321 2.24 17.68 12.13
CA ILE A 321 1.85 18.20 10.81
C ILE A 321 0.49 18.89 10.78
N GLU A 322 -0.44 18.50 11.66
CA GLU A 322 -1.75 19.15 11.86
C GLU A 322 -1.58 20.65 12.13
N PRO A 323 -0.95 21.07 13.25
CA PRO A 323 -0.76 22.49 13.53
C PRO A 323 0.30 23.16 12.64
N LEU A 324 1.22 22.41 12.04
CA LEU A 324 2.29 23.00 11.21
C LEU A 324 1.78 23.50 9.86
N PHE A 325 0.88 22.76 9.21
CA PHE A 325 0.35 23.16 7.90
C PHE A 325 -1.03 22.57 7.56
N LEU A 326 -1.35 21.38 8.06
CA LEU A 326 -2.49 20.62 7.54
C LEU A 326 -3.84 21.21 7.99
N ASP A 327 -3.93 21.72 9.21
CA ASP A 327 -5.14 22.39 9.72
C ASP A 327 -5.42 23.67 8.92
N GLU A 328 -4.42 24.51 8.68
CA GLU A 328 -4.57 25.73 7.88
C GLU A 328 -5.03 25.41 6.44
N LEU A 329 -4.45 24.40 5.81
CA LEU A 329 -4.85 23.99 4.45
C LEU A 329 -6.30 23.44 4.42
N ARG A 330 -6.70 22.67 5.44
CA ARG A 330 -8.07 22.15 5.56
C ARG A 330 -9.08 23.27 5.80
N ASP A 331 -8.76 24.23 6.66
CA ASP A 331 -9.61 25.38 6.94
C ASP A 331 -9.73 26.33 5.73
N GLU A 332 -8.62 26.60 5.02
CA GLU A 332 -8.64 27.35 3.76
C GLU A 332 -9.56 26.66 2.74
N PHE A 333 -9.39 25.35 2.54
CA PHE A 333 -10.23 24.58 1.62
C PHE A 333 -11.72 24.60 2.03
N LYS A 334 -12.01 24.45 3.33
CA LYS A 334 -13.37 24.53 3.86
C LYS A 334 -14.01 25.90 3.53
N HIS A 335 -13.31 27.00 3.81
CA HIS A 335 -13.82 28.33 3.47
C HIS A 335 -14.03 28.52 1.97
N LEU A 336 -13.13 28.00 1.12
CA LEU A 336 -13.29 28.04 -0.33
C LEU A 336 -14.52 27.26 -0.81
N THR A 337 -14.83 26.12 -0.18
CA THR A 337 -16.00 25.30 -0.50
C THR A 337 -17.31 25.81 0.09
N GLU A 338 -17.29 26.80 0.98
CA GLU A 338 -18.48 27.48 1.47
C GLU A 338 -18.88 28.70 0.60
N ARG A 339 -17.96 29.18 -0.25
CA ARG A 339 -18.23 30.28 -1.19
C ARG A 339 -19.35 29.94 -2.15
N ARG A 340 -20.25 30.91 -2.36
CA ARG A 340 -21.40 30.80 -3.28
C ARG A 340 -21.30 31.74 -4.50
N ASP A 341 -20.19 32.46 -4.62
CA ASP A 341 -19.93 33.37 -5.74
C ASP A 341 -19.34 32.64 -6.96
N SER A 342 -19.42 33.27 -8.13
CA SER A 342 -18.91 32.73 -9.40
C SER A 342 -17.38 32.56 -9.45
N GLY A 343 -16.64 33.14 -8.50
CA GLY A 343 -15.19 33.01 -8.38
C GLY A 343 -14.74 31.76 -7.62
N ARG A 344 -15.66 31.00 -7.00
CA ARG A 344 -15.38 29.79 -6.20
C ARG A 344 -14.46 28.81 -6.93
N ARG A 345 -14.83 28.38 -8.15
CA ARG A 345 -14.07 27.39 -8.92
C ARG A 345 -12.62 27.82 -9.16
N LYS A 346 -12.43 29.06 -9.62
CA LYS A 346 -11.09 29.63 -9.87
C LYS A 346 -10.25 29.71 -8.59
N ALA A 347 -10.88 29.99 -7.45
CA ALA A 347 -10.20 30.01 -6.17
C ALA A 347 -9.76 28.60 -5.73
N ILE A 348 -10.60 27.58 -5.92
CA ILE A 348 -10.25 26.18 -5.66
C ILE A 348 -9.13 25.71 -6.60
N GLU A 349 -9.17 26.06 -7.89
CA GLU A 349 -8.09 25.74 -8.84
C GLU A 349 -6.75 26.42 -8.49
N ALA A 350 -6.80 27.66 -7.98
CA ALA A 350 -5.63 28.36 -7.48
C ALA A 350 -5.07 27.71 -6.21
N PHE A 351 -5.95 27.28 -5.30
CA PHE A 351 -5.56 26.53 -4.11
C PHE A 351 -4.94 25.17 -4.47
N HIS A 352 -5.48 24.47 -5.47
CA HIS A 352 -4.87 23.24 -5.99
C HIS A 352 -3.47 23.47 -6.55
N LYS A 353 -3.26 24.59 -7.25
CA LYS A 353 -1.92 24.99 -7.72
C LYS A 353 -0.98 25.28 -6.54
N LYS A 354 -1.47 25.95 -5.47
CA LYS A 354 -0.72 26.16 -4.23
C LYS A 354 -0.27 24.82 -3.63
N LEU A 355 -1.17 23.85 -3.48
CA LEU A 355 -0.84 22.52 -2.94
C LEU A 355 0.27 21.81 -3.74
N SER A 356 0.21 21.87 -5.08
CA SER A 356 1.23 21.25 -5.95
C SER A 356 2.60 21.94 -5.91
N ALA A 357 2.66 23.17 -5.41
CA ALA A 357 3.88 23.94 -5.28
C ALA A 357 4.55 23.78 -3.91
N LEU A 358 3.85 23.23 -2.91
CA LEU A 358 4.42 23.00 -1.58
C LEU A 358 5.59 22.02 -1.68
N ARG A 359 6.62 22.24 -0.85
CA ARG A 359 7.79 21.36 -0.73
C ARG A 359 8.06 21.07 0.74
N PHE A 360 8.22 19.80 1.08
CA PHE A 360 8.37 19.31 2.44
C PHE A 360 9.76 18.71 2.60
N PHE A 361 10.45 19.11 3.66
CA PHE A 361 11.83 18.69 3.89
C PHE A 361 12.01 18.12 5.29
N ASP A 362 12.54 16.90 5.35
CA ASP A 362 12.96 16.23 6.59
C ASP A 362 14.47 15.95 6.59
N PRO A 363 15.29 16.73 7.33
CA PRO A 363 16.74 16.60 7.33
C PRO A 363 17.26 15.40 8.15
N ALA A 364 16.38 14.62 8.78
CA ALA A 364 16.73 13.41 9.50
C ALA A 364 15.61 12.37 9.30
N CYS A 365 15.32 12.06 8.03
CA CYS A 365 14.05 11.46 7.67
C CYS A 365 13.89 9.99 8.08
N GLY A 366 14.99 9.29 8.40
CA GLY A 366 14.96 7.84 8.64
C GLY A 366 14.29 7.13 7.47
N CYS A 367 13.35 6.24 7.81
CA CYS A 367 12.48 5.54 6.86
C CYS A 367 11.39 6.40 6.18
N GLY A 368 11.36 7.72 6.42
CA GLY A 368 10.52 8.66 5.68
C GLY A 368 9.10 8.86 6.20
N ASN A 369 8.73 8.34 7.38
CA ASN A 369 7.34 8.38 7.86
C ASN A 369 6.70 9.77 7.85
N PHE A 370 7.44 10.80 8.23
CA PHE A 370 6.96 12.18 8.17
C PHE A 370 6.58 12.61 6.75
N LEU A 371 7.40 12.27 5.76
CA LEU A 371 7.17 12.55 4.35
C LEU A 371 5.99 11.72 3.81
N ILE A 372 5.93 10.44 4.13
CA ILE A 372 4.89 9.49 3.70
C ILE A 372 3.50 9.93 4.20
N ILE A 373 3.38 10.25 5.49
CA ILE A 373 2.11 10.67 6.08
C ILE A 373 1.71 12.06 5.56
N SER A 374 2.65 13.00 5.47
CA SER A 374 2.37 14.33 4.88
C SER A 374 1.85 14.21 3.44
N TYR A 375 2.46 13.33 2.64
CA TYR A 375 2.03 13.02 1.29
C TYR A 375 0.61 12.42 1.24
N ARG A 376 0.33 11.42 2.08
CA ARG A 376 -1.00 10.81 2.19
C ARG A 376 -2.08 11.85 2.51
N GLU A 377 -1.85 12.68 3.53
CA GLU A 377 -2.82 13.69 3.96
C GLU A 377 -3.06 14.75 2.89
N LEU A 378 -2.02 15.16 2.16
CA LEU A 378 -2.15 16.05 1.01
C LEU A 378 -2.94 15.43 -0.14
N ARG A 379 -2.70 14.15 -0.46
CA ARG A 379 -3.47 13.42 -1.49
C ARG A 379 -4.94 13.25 -1.08
N LEU A 380 -5.23 13.01 0.19
CA LEU A 380 -6.61 12.97 0.71
C LEU A 380 -7.31 14.32 0.54
N LEU A 381 -6.62 15.42 0.87
CA LEU A 381 -7.13 16.77 0.66
C LEU A 381 -7.35 17.08 -0.84
N GLU A 382 -6.44 16.65 -1.71
CA GLU A 382 -6.58 16.79 -3.16
C GLU A 382 -7.80 16.04 -3.70
N ILE A 383 -8.06 14.82 -3.22
CA ILE A 383 -9.25 14.04 -3.62
C ILE A 383 -10.53 14.80 -3.29
N GLU A 384 -10.66 15.32 -2.06
CA GLU A 384 -11.83 16.12 -1.67
C GLU A 384 -11.94 17.43 -2.48
N LEU A 385 -10.81 18.05 -2.81
CA LEU A 385 -10.75 19.20 -3.71
C LEU A 385 -11.30 18.87 -5.09
N LEU A 386 -10.85 17.76 -5.70
CA LEU A 386 -11.30 17.32 -7.01
C LEU A 386 -12.79 16.97 -6.99
N LYS A 387 -13.29 16.38 -5.89
CA LYS A 387 -14.73 16.12 -5.69
C LYS A 387 -15.55 17.41 -5.66
N ALA A 388 -15.02 18.45 -5.02
CA ALA A 388 -15.67 19.77 -5.01
C ALA A 388 -15.72 20.41 -6.41
N LEU A 389 -14.66 20.29 -7.21
CA LEU A 389 -14.63 20.80 -8.60
C LEU A 389 -15.57 20.06 -9.55
N ARG A 390 -15.79 18.75 -9.34
CA ARG A 390 -16.68 17.92 -10.17
C ARG A 390 -18.16 18.29 -10.03
N LYS A 391 -18.60 18.72 -8.84
CA LYS A 391 -20.00 19.08 -8.56
C LYS A 391 -20.50 20.30 -9.36
N ASP A 392 -19.60 21.12 -9.91
CA ASP A 392 -19.94 22.34 -10.66
C ASP A 392 -20.32 22.09 -12.15
N GLY A 393 -20.48 20.84 -12.57
CA GLY A 393 -21.35 20.47 -13.71
C GLY A 393 -20.85 20.78 -15.14
N GLN A 394 -19.59 21.18 -15.35
CA GLN A 394 -19.04 21.37 -16.70
C GLN A 394 -17.87 20.44 -17.02
N LEU A 395 -18.13 19.57 -18.00
CA LEU A 395 -17.25 18.65 -18.73
C LEU A 395 -16.59 17.52 -17.93
N VAL A 396 -16.79 16.31 -18.45
CA VAL A 396 -16.08 15.07 -18.15
C VAL A 396 -14.61 15.27 -18.53
N PHE A 397 -13.84 15.91 -17.64
CA PHE A 397 -12.39 15.83 -17.69
C PHE A 397 -11.98 14.58 -16.94
N ASP A 398 -11.04 13.85 -17.54
CA ASP A 398 -10.31 12.74 -16.94
C ASP A 398 -9.66 13.24 -15.64
N VAL A 399 -10.33 13.03 -14.51
CA VAL A 399 -9.94 13.55 -13.19
C VAL A 399 -8.60 12.95 -12.78
N SER A 400 -8.29 11.77 -13.31
CA SER A 400 -6.99 11.13 -13.21
C SER A 400 -5.85 12.05 -13.71
N GLN A 401 -6.06 12.80 -14.80
CA GLN A 401 -5.08 13.76 -15.32
C GLN A 401 -5.05 15.10 -14.59
N MET A 402 -5.99 15.33 -13.67
CA MET A 402 -6.05 16.55 -12.88
C MET A 402 -5.23 16.47 -11.60
N SER A 403 -4.87 15.29 -11.08
CA SER A 403 -3.99 15.19 -9.90
C SER A 403 -2.63 15.84 -10.20
N LYS A 404 -2.26 16.79 -9.34
CA LYS A 404 -1.01 17.57 -9.45
C LYS A 404 -0.03 17.24 -8.34
N ILE A 405 -0.50 16.70 -7.22
CA ILE A 405 0.35 16.33 -6.09
C ILE A 405 1.12 15.05 -6.43
N ASP A 406 2.42 15.06 -6.16
CA ASP A 406 3.34 13.99 -6.54
C ASP A 406 4.52 13.88 -5.56
N VAL A 407 5.27 12.78 -5.65
CA VAL A 407 6.35 12.44 -4.70
C VAL A 407 7.58 13.35 -4.84
N ASP A 408 7.72 14.07 -5.96
CA ASP A 408 8.81 15.03 -6.19
C ASP A 408 8.73 16.29 -5.31
N GLN A 409 7.65 16.43 -4.53
CA GLN A 409 7.49 17.49 -3.54
C GLN A 409 8.19 17.21 -2.20
N PHE A 410 8.74 16.00 -2.01
CA PHE A 410 9.25 15.50 -0.73
C PHE A 410 10.76 15.31 -0.78
N TYR A 411 11.43 15.85 0.23
CA TYR A 411 12.88 15.93 0.35
C TYR A 411 13.30 15.34 1.69
N GLY A 412 14.38 14.57 1.68
CA GLY A 412 14.90 13.92 2.88
C GLY A 412 16.43 13.93 2.92
N ILE A 413 17.02 14.06 4.10
CA ILE A 413 18.41 13.65 4.34
C ILE A 413 18.39 12.55 5.39
N GLU A 414 19.16 11.50 5.14
CA GLU A 414 19.28 10.38 6.07
C GLU A 414 20.71 9.82 6.05
N LEU A 415 21.26 9.57 7.24
CA LEU A 415 22.64 9.13 7.41
C LEU A 415 22.85 7.67 6.97
N GLY A 416 21.90 6.79 7.25
CA GLY A 416 21.92 5.39 6.84
C GLY A 416 21.41 5.21 5.41
N GLU A 417 22.15 4.49 4.56
CA GLU A 417 21.67 4.24 3.19
C GLU A 417 20.35 3.49 3.19
N PHE A 418 20.23 2.50 4.08
CA PHE A 418 19.07 1.62 4.12
C PHE A 418 17.76 2.33 4.49
N PRO A 419 17.66 3.10 5.59
CA PRO A 419 16.45 3.89 5.86
C PRO A 419 16.13 4.89 4.74
N ALA A 420 17.16 5.48 4.10
CA ALA A 420 16.97 6.38 2.97
C ALA A 420 16.27 5.68 1.78
N ARG A 421 16.70 4.47 1.42
CA ARG A 421 16.06 3.68 0.35
C ARG A 421 14.66 3.24 0.72
N ILE A 422 14.43 2.89 1.98
CA ILE A 422 13.09 2.56 2.48
C ILE A 422 12.15 3.76 2.32
N ALA A 423 12.61 4.97 2.66
CA ALA A 423 11.83 6.19 2.50
C ALA A 423 11.38 6.40 1.04
N GLU A 424 12.29 6.21 0.08
CA GLU A 424 11.97 6.33 -1.35
C GLU A 424 10.87 5.36 -1.78
N VAL A 425 11.02 4.09 -1.42
CA VAL A 425 10.11 3.00 -1.78
C VAL A 425 8.74 3.17 -1.13
N ALA A 426 8.72 3.50 0.16
CA ALA A 426 7.50 3.67 0.93
C ALA A 426 6.65 4.84 0.42
N LEU A 427 7.29 5.95 -0.01
CA LEU A 427 6.60 7.07 -0.65
C LEU A 427 5.93 6.66 -1.96
N TRP A 428 6.62 5.86 -2.79
CA TRP A 428 6.04 5.33 -4.02
C TRP A 428 4.89 4.37 -3.79
N MET A 429 5.00 3.51 -2.78
CA MET A 429 3.91 2.63 -2.40
C MET A 429 2.69 3.43 -1.92
N MET A 430 2.91 4.48 -1.14
CA MET A 430 1.84 5.39 -0.73
C MET A 430 1.24 6.13 -1.92
N ASP A 431 2.05 6.56 -2.91
CA ASP A 431 1.56 7.13 -4.19
C ASP A 431 0.61 6.17 -4.90
N HIS A 432 1.00 4.90 -5.04
CA HIS A 432 0.15 3.88 -5.66
C HIS A 432 -1.16 3.66 -4.89
N ILE A 433 -1.11 3.52 -3.55
CA ILE A 433 -2.31 3.41 -2.71
C ILE A 433 -3.24 4.62 -2.95
N MET A 434 -2.69 5.83 -2.96
CA MET A 434 -3.48 7.04 -3.15
C MET A 434 -4.00 7.19 -4.57
N ASN A 435 -3.31 6.67 -5.58
CA ASN A 435 -3.77 6.61 -6.96
C ASN A 435 -4.92 5.61 -7.13
N ASN A 436 -4.86 4.45 -6.48
CA ASN A 436 -5.97 3.50 -6.42
C ASN A 436 -7.19 4.13 -5.73
N LYS A 437 -6.98 4.86 -4.62
CA LYS A 437 -8.04 5.58 -3.94
C LYS A 437 -8.67 6.67 -4.81
N LEU A 438 -7.85 7.46 -5.52
CA LEU A 438 -8.35 8.44 -6.49
C LEU A 438 -9.17 7.75 -7.59
N SER A 439 -8.65 6.64 -8.13
CA SER A 439 -9.33 5.85 -9.16
C SER A 439 -10.70 5.37 -8.67
N LEU A 440 -10.81 4.98 -7.40
CA LEU A 440 -12.07 4.57 -6.77
C LEU A 440 -13.09 5.72 -6.74
N GLU A 441 -12.66 6.90 -6.32
CA GLU A 441 -13.59 8.02 -6.09
C GLU A 441 -14.12 8.60 -7.41
N PHE A 442 -13.39 8.43 -8.51
CA PHE A 442 -13.76 8.99 -9.82
C PHE A 442 -14.17 7.94 -10.85
N GLY A 443 -13.80 6.68 -10.66
CA GLY A 443 -14.08 5.61 -11.61
C GLY A 443 -13.22 5.64 -12.84
N GLU A 444 -12.02 6.20 -12.77
CA GLU A 444 -11.07 6.25 -13.88
C GLU A 444 -9.76 5.63 -13.41
N SER A 445 -9.17 4.75 -14.22
CA SER A 445 -7.92 4.09 -13.85
C SER A 445 -6.75 5.06 -13.88
N TYR A 446 -6.27 5.47 -12.71
CA TYR A 446 -5.06 6.26 -12.55
C TYR A 446 -3.92 5.41 -12.01
N VAL A 447 -2.88 5.21 -12.82
CA VAL A 447 -1.67 4.49 -12.42
C VAL A 447 -0.44 5.26 -12.91
N ARG A 448 0.51 5.55 -12.00
CA ARG A 448 1.78 6.21 -12.31
C ARG A 448 2.92 5.20 -12.51
N ILE A 449 2.70 4.20 -13.37
CA ILE A 449 3.72 3.19 -13.73
C ILE A 449 4.05 3.33 -15.24
N PRO A 450 5.34 3.40 -15.64
CA PRO A 450 6.53 3.37 -14.80
C PRO A 450 6.70 4.66 -13.99
N LEU A 451 7.47 4.58 -12.91
CA LEU A 451 7.72 5.71 -12.02
C LEU A 451 8.53 6.78 -12.78
N ARG A 452 7.90 7.94 -13.00
CA ARG A 452 8.52 9.06 -13.75
C ARG A 452 9.14 10.11 -12.85
N LYS A 453 8.65 10.21 -11.62
CA LYS A 453 9.07 11.16 -10.60
C LYS A 453 9.47 10.39 -9.35
N SER A 454 10.49 10.89 -8.67
CA SER A 454 11.05 10.30 -7.46
C SER A 454 11.05 11.33 -6.34
N PRO A 455 10.90 10.89 -5.08
CA PRO A 455 11.26 11.74 -3.95
C PRO A 455 12.76 12.07 -3.99
N HIS A 456 13.15 13.14 -3.30
CA HIS A 456 14.53 13.62 -3.25
C HIS A 456 15.15 13.25 -1.90
N VAL A 457 15.43 11.96 -1.69
CA VAL A 457 16.07 11.48 -0.46
C VAL A 457 17.58 11.36 -0.71
N ARG A 458 18.37 12.02 0.13
CA ARG A 458 19.83 12.01 0.03
C ARG A 458 20.43 11.23 1.19
N ASN A 459 21.17 10.18 0.87
CA ASN A 459 22.01 9.52 1.87
C ASN A 459 23.23 10.39 2.20
N ALA A 460 23.20 11.09 3.33
CA ALA A 460 24.25 12.00 3.76
C ALA A 460 24.13 12.34 5.26
N ASP A 461 25.20 12.91 5.81
CA ASP A 461 25.19 13.52 7.14
C ASP A 461 24.67 14.95 7.05
N ALA A 462 23.46 15.20 7.55
CA ALA A 462 22.78 16.50 7.44
C ALA A 462 23.56 17.66 8.08
N LEU A 463 24.43 17.38 9.06
CA LEU A 463 25.27 18.38 9.73
C LEU A 463 26.56 18.71 8.95
N GLU A 464 26.88 17.95 7.90
CA GLU A 464 28.09 18.12 7.07
C GLU A 464 27.80 18.67 5.67
N ILE A 465 26.55 18.65 5.23
CA ILE A 465 26.17 19.10 3.88
C ILE A 465 25.38 20.41 3.93
N ASP A 466 25.57 21.23 2.89
CA ASP A 466 24.72 22.39 2.67
C ASP A 466 23.36 21.93 2.11
N TRP A 467 22.30 22.16 2.89
CA TRP A 467 20.93 21.79 2.52
C TRP A 467 20.45 22.51 1.26
N ALA A 468 21.00 23.69 0.95
CA ALA A 468 20.68 24.43 -0.27
C ALA A 468 21.07 23.66 -1.56
N GLY A 469 22.00 22.71 -1.45
CA GLY A 469 22.36 21.81 -2.55
C GLY A 469 21.33 20.70 -2.81
N LEU A 470 20.37 20.49 -1.93
CA LEU A 470 19.27 19.53 -2.08
C LEU A 470 17.95 20.24 -2.41
N ILE A 471 17.61 21.29 -1.64
CA ILE A 471 16.44 22.12 -1.84
C ILE A 471 16.79 23.58 -1.64
N ALA A 472 16.48 24.43 -2.62
CA ALA A 472 16.71 25.86 -2.49
C ALA A 472 15.86 26.40 -1.33
N PRO A 473 16.41 27.23 -0.41
CA PRO A 473 15.66 27.73 0.73
C PRO A 473 14.37 28.47 0.36
N ALA A 474 14.33 29.12 -0.82
CA ALA A 474 13.16 29.82 -1.33
C ALA A 474 12.03 28.88 -1.82
N ASP A 475 12.36 27.63 -2.16
CA ASP A 475 11.41 26.63 -2.64
C ASP A 475 10.87 25.77 -1.48
N CYS A 476 11.60 25.70 -0.35
CA CYS A 476 11.21 24.92 0.82
C CYS A 476 10.02 25.57 1.56
N SER A 477 8.89 24.86 1.64
CA SER A 477 7.70 25.37 2.32
C SER A 477 7.68 25.01 3.81
N TYR A 478 8.04 23.77 4.14
CA TYR A 478 8.01 23.26 5.52
C TYR A 478 9.23 22.40 5.81
N VAL A 479 9.80 22.60 7.00
CA VAL A 479 10.81 21.71 7.58
C VAL A 479 10.17 20.99 8.76
N LEU A 480 10.29 19.67 8.77
CA LEU A 480 9.64 18.77 9.73
C LEU A 480 10.51 17.54 9.94
N GLY A 481 10.38 16.83 11.05
CA GLY A 481 11.18 15.63 11.30
C GLY A 481 11.30 15.31 12.78
N ASN A 482 11.97 14.20 13.06
CA ASN A 482 12.31 13.77 14.41
C ASN A 482 13.79 13.36 14.45
N PRO A 483 14.70 14.32 14.60
CA PRO A 483 16.13 14.05 14.57
C PRO A 483 16.58 13.19 15.77
N PRO A 484 17.62 12.35 15.62
CA PRO A 484 18.22 11.60 16.71
C PRO A 484 18.71 12.51 17.85
N PHE A 485 18.42 12.09 19.09
CA PHE A 485 18.85 12.76 20.31
C PHE A 485 20.01 12.01 20.97
N GLY A 486 21.12 12.71 21.21
CA GLY A 486 22.28 12.17 21.92
C GLY A 486 22.68 13.08 23.09
N GLY A 487 22.42 12.64 24.32
CA GLY A 487 22.81 13.42 25.50
C GLY A 487 24.29 13.79 25.49
N ALA A 488 24.66 14.98 25.97
CA ALA A 488 26.03 15.53 25.84
C ALA A 488 27.16 14.58 26.29
N LYS A 489 26.88 13.71 27.27
CA LYS A 489 27.82 12.70 27.82
C LYS A 489 28.02 11.47 26.91
N TYR A 490 27.10 11.21 26.00
CA TYR A 490 27.06 10.02 25.13
C TYR A 490 27.47 10.31 23.68
N GLN A 491 27.78 11.58 23.35
CA GLN A 491 28.25 11.98 22.03
C GLN A 491 29.58 11.30 21.68
N SER A 492 29.67 10.80 20.44
CA SER A 492 30.94 10.41 19.85
C SER A 492 31.85 11.64 19.64
N PRO A 493 33.17 11.45 19.45
CA PRO A 493 34.08 12.57 19.15
C PRO A 493 33.64 13.39 17.93
N LYS A 494 33.17 12.73 16.86
CA LYS A 494 32.66 13.37 15.65
C LYS A 494 31.41 14.21 15.94
N GLN A 495 30.42 13.66 16.63
CA GLN A 495 29.18 14.36 17.00
C GLN A 495 29.46 15.60 17.85
N ARG A 496 30.44 15.50 18.76
CA ARG A 496 30.85 16.63 19.61
C ARG A 496 31.53 17.73 18.81
N GLU A 497 32.31 17.38 17.79
CA GLU A 497 32.91 18.34 16.86
C GLU A 497 31.84 19.03 16.00
N GLN A 498 30.88 18.26 15.47
CA GLN A 498 29.73 18.79 14.72
C GLN A 498 28.94 19.81 15.52
N VAL A 499 28.55 19.47 16.75
CA VAL A 499 27.81 20.39 17.64
C VAL A 499 28.61 21.66 17.91
N ARG A 500 29.92 21.56 18.16
CA ARG A 500 30.78 22.74 18.37
C ARG A 500 30.83 23.63 17.14
N ARG A 501 30.98 23.04 15.96
CA ARG A 501 31.04 23.77 14.68
C ARG A 501 29.72 24.47 14.38
N VAL A 502 28.60 23.75 14.48
CA VAL A 502 27.26 24.27 14.17
C VAL A 502 26.79 25.31 15.18
N ALA A 503 26.97 25.04 16.48
CA ALA A 503 26.57 25.96 17.55
C ALA A 503 27.58 27.11 17.79
N GLN A 504 28.70 27.12 17.09
CA GLN A 504 29.79 28.12 17.21
C GLN A 504 30.27 28.31 18.67
N LEU A 505 30.27 27.23 19.46
CA LEU A 505 30.67 27.29 20.86
C LEU A 505 32.20 27.44 20.98
N GLY A 506 32.66 28.43 21.77
CA GLY A 506 34.08 28.62 22.07
C GLY A 506 34.72 27.47 22.88
N GLY A 507 35.99 27.63 23.28
CA GLY A 507 36.83 26.56 23.87
C GLY A 507 36.34 25.92 25.20
N SER A 508 35.33 26.48 25.86
CA SER A 508 34.67 25.83 27.01
C SER A 508 33.62 24.83 26.52
N GLY A 509 33.89 23.54 26.72
CA GLY A 509 33.07 22.43 26.23
C GLY A 509 31.57 22.58 26.50
N GLY A 510 30.78 22.60 25.43
CA GLY A 510 29.32 22.70 25.51
C GLY A 510 28.68 21.51 26.21
N THR A 511 27.69 21.80 27.04
CA THR A 511 26.72 20.85 27.60
C THR A 511 25.52 20.63 26.69
N LEU A 512 25.61 21.03 25.41
CA LEU A 512 24.51 20.87 24.45
C LEU A 512 24.37 19.41 24.06
N ASP A 513 23.14 18.93 24.08
CA ASP A 513 22.79 17.63 23.53
C ASP A 513 22.93 17.66 22.01
N TYR A 514 23.23 16.50 21.44
CA TYR A 514 23.34 16.29 20.01
C TYR A 514 21.94 16.12 19.43
N VAL A 515 21.64 16.94 18.42
CA VAL A 515 20.45 16.87 17.57
C VAL A 515 20.95 17.11 16.15
N THR A 516 20.70 16.18 15.23
CA THR A 516 21.04 16.37 13.80
C THR A 516 20.10 17.29 13.07
#